data_AF-A0A968F3H4-F1
#
_entry.id   AF-A0A968F3H4-F1
#
_cell.length_a   1.000
_cell.length_b   1.000
_cell.length_c   1.000
_cell.angle_alpha   90.00
_cell.angle_beta   90.00
_cell.angle_gamma   90.00
#
_symmetry.space_group_name_H-M   'P 1'
#
loop_
_entity.id
_entity.type
_entity.pdbx_description
1 polymer ?
#
loop_
_entity_poly.entity_id
_entity_poly.type
_entity_poly.pdbx_seq_one_letter_code
_entity_poly.pdbx_strand_id
1 'polypeptide(L)'
;MSDDRVAIAFINKAWGVRGEVTAEPLTEFPRRFEQLERVTVATARQDIELNVEWTKKHSGKIVFKFKEINDRDEANRLRNSYIEIE
;
A
#
# COMPACT_ATOMS: atom_id res chain seq x y z
N MET A 1 -20.77 7.23 12.53
CA MET A 1 -19.80 8.05 11.81
C MET A 1 -19.30 7.15 10.71
N SER A 2 -19.72 7.39 9.48
CA SER A 2 -19.32 6.58 8.33
C SER A 2 -17.91 6.99 7.98
N ASP A 3 -16.95 6.12 8.28
CA ASP A 3 -15.58 6.27 7.82
C ASP A 3 -15.58 5.76 6.36
N ASP A 4 -16.03 6.61 5.43
CA ASP A 4 -16.16 6.27 4.00
C ASP A 4 -14.76 6.23 3.37
N ARG A 5 -14.00 5.19 3.69
CA ARG A 5 -12.69 4.94 3.09
C ARG A 5 -12.86 4.30 1.72
N VAL A 6 -12.01 4.71 0.78
CA VAL A 6 -12.01 4.21 -0.59
C VAL A 6 -10.76 3.36 -0.81
N ALA A 7 -10.96 2.10 -1.17
CA ALA A 7 -9.89 1.21 -1.59
C ALA A 7 -9.32 1.63 -2.96
N ILE A 8 -8.04 1.94 -2.99
CA ILE A 8 -7.33 2.46 -4.18
C ILE A 8 -6.32 1.47 -4.77
N ALA A 9 -5.86 0.49 -3.98
CA ALA A 9 -4.95 -0.55 -4.44
C ALA A 9 -5.06 -1.83 -3.60
N PHE A 10 -4.64 -2.97 -4.17
CA PHE A 10 -4.61 -4.27 -3.50
C PHE A 10 -3.19 -4.84 -3.45
N ILE A 11 -2.70 -5.18 -2.26
CA ILE A 11 -1.33 -5.66 -2.03
C ILE A 11 -1.20 -7.15 -2.39
N ASN A 12 -0.33 -7.45 -3.36
CA ASN A 12 -0.10 -8.82 -3.84
C ASN A 12 0.95 -9.59 -3.03
N LYS A 13 2.12 -8.97 -2.83
CA LYS A 13 3.29 -9.60 -2.19
C LYS A 13 4.35 -8.56 -1.85
N ALA A 14 5.22 -8.90 -0.90
CA ALA A 14 6.46 -8.18 -0.66
C ALA A 14 7.36 -8.17 -1.90
N TRP A 15 8.05 -7.06 -2.10
CA TRP A 15 8.99 -6.80 -3.17
C TRP A 15 10.34 -6.45 -2.55
N GLY A 16 11.42 -7.08 -3.02
CA GLY A 16 12.74 -6.86 -2.43
C GLY A 16 12.86 -7.32 -0.97
N VAL A 17 13.78 -6.68 -0.25
CA VAL A 17 14.13 -6.96 1.15
C VAL A 17 14.00 -5.77 2.08
N ARG A 18 13.72 -4.56 1.56
CA ARG A 18 13.72 -3.31 2.35
C ARG A 18 12.30 -2.90 2.75
N GLY A 19 11.38 -3.85 2.84
CA GLY A 19 10.00 -3.60 3.23
C GLY A 19 9.11 -3.04 2.12
N GLU A 20 9.49 -3.15 0.85
CA GLU A 20 8.60 -2.76 -0.25
C GLU A 20 7.51 -3.80 -0.50
N VAL A 21 6.37 -3.35 -1.04
CA VAL A 21 5.27 -4.22 -1.48
C VAL A 21 4.84 -3.89 -2.89
N THR A 22 4.40 -4.90 -3.64
CA THR A 22 3.73 -4.71 -4.93
C THR A 22 2.21 -4.72 -4.75
N ALA A 23 1.54 -3.75 -5.36
CA ALA A 23 0.10 -3.59 -5.32
C ALA A 23 -0.49 -3.40 -6.73
N GLU A 24 -1.72 -3.89 -6.90
CA GLU A 24 -2.53 -3.67 -8.10
C GLU A 24 -3.36 -2.41 -7.91
N PRO A 25 -3.28 -1.44 -8.83
CA PRO A 25 -4.12 -0.26 -8.75
C PRO A 25 -5.58 -0.65 -8.98
N LEU A 26 -6.47 -0.19 -8.09
CA LEU A 26 -7.92 -0.29 -8.25
C LEU A 26 -8.53 1.02 -8.77
N THR A 27 -7.67 1.94 -9.22
CA THR A 27 -8.05 3.25 -9.73
C THR A 27 -7.50 3.45 -11.14
N GLU A 28 -8.25 4.17 -11.96
CA GLU A 28 -7.82 4.63 -13.29
C GLU A 28 -6.76 5.73 -13.22
N PHE A 29 -6.48 6.28 -12.03
CA PHE A 29 -5.54 7.39 -11.83
C PHE A 29 -4.30 7.01 -11.00
N PRO A 30 -3.51 5.98 -11.37
CA PRO A 30 -2.36 5.52 -10.58
C PRO A 30 -1.21 6.52 -10.50
N ARG A 31 -1.28 7.66 -11.22
CA ARG A 31 -0.32 8.77 -11.08
C ARG A 31 -0.48 9.49 -9.74
N ARG A 32 -1.66 9.41 -9.09
CA ARG A 32 -1.94 10.08 -7.81
C ARG A 32 -1.21 9.44 -6.63
N PHE A 33 -0.72 8.20 -6.77
CA PHE A 33 0.01 7.52 -5.69
C PHE A 33 1.33 8.20 -5.31
N GLU A 34 1.92 8.99 -6.20
CA GLU A 34 3.15 9.74 -5.92
C GLU A 34 2.90 10.92 -4.96
N GLN A 35 1.64 11.32 -4.76
CA GLN A 35 1.22 12.42 -3.88
C GLN A 35 0.68 11.93 -2.53
N LEU A 36 0.58 10.61 -2.33
CA LEU A 36 0.10 10.06 -1.07
C LEU A 36 1.20 10.19 -0.01
N GLU A 37 0.84 10.79 1.12
CA GLU A 37 1.72 10.88 2.30
C GLU A 37 1.36 9.83 3.34
N ARG A 38 0.07 9.53 3.48
CA ARG A 38 -0.47 8.54 4.42
C ARG A 38 -1.56 7.72 3.75
N VAL A 39 -1.62 6.45 4.11
CA VAL A 39 -2.67 5.53 3.70
C VAL A 39 -3.02 4.61 4.85
N THR A 40 -4.21 4.02 4.77
CA THR A 40 -4.61 2.95 5.68
C THR A 40 -4.52 1.62 4.96
N VAL A 41 -3.80 0.67 5.55
CA VAL A 41 -3.74 -0.71 5.06
C VAL A 41 -4.73 -1.56 5.83
N ALA A 42 -5.86 -1.87 5.18
CA ALA A 42 -6.88 -2.76 5.72
C ALA A 42 -6.44 -4.22 5.55
N THR A 43 -5.92 -4.80 6.63
CA THR A 43 -5.52 -6.21 6.69
C THR A 43 -6.67 -7.07 7.20
N ALA A 44 -6.57 -8.39 7.07
CA ALA A 44 -7.58 -9.31 7.62
C ALA A 44 -7.73 -9.27 9.15
N ARG A 45 -6.80 -8.63 9.87
CA ARG A 45 -6.81 -8.55 11.34
C ARG A 45 -7.19 -7.17 11.85
N GLN A 46 -6.66 -6.13 11.21
CA GLN A 46 -6.79 -4.74 11.63
C GLN A 46 -6.42 -3.78 10.50
N ASP A 47 -6.84 -2.55 10.67
CA ASP A 47 -6.41 -1.43 9.84
C ASP A 47 -5.14 -0.83 10.43
N ILE A 48 -4.17 -0.53 9.57
CA ILE A 48 -2.88 0.02 9.97
C ILE A 48 -2.64 1.29 9.16
N GLU A 49 -2.56 2.43 9.83
CA GLU A 49 -2.09 3.66 9.19
C GLU A 49 -0.58 3.60 8.97
N LEU A 50 -0.16 3.84 7.73
CA LEU A 50 1.24 3.84 7.32
C LEU A 50 1.56 5.13 6.55
N ASN A 51 2.78 5.63 6.75
CA ASN A 51 3.27 6.77 5.98
C ASN A 51 3.98 6.26 4.74
N VAL A 52 3.57 6.78 3.59
CA VAL A 52 4.20 6.48 2.31
C VAL A 52 5.55 7.20 2.25
N GLU A 53 6.62 6.45 2.02
CA GLU A 53 7.96 7.02 1.81
C GLU A 53 8.14 7.37 0.34
N TRP A 54 7.79 6.45 -0.55
CA TRP A 54 7.73 6.67 -1.99
C TRP A 54 6.86 5.59 -2.66
N THR A 55 6.36 5.92 -3.85
CA THR A 55 5.72 4.95 -4.74
C THR A 55 6.39 4.97 -6.11
N LYS A 56 6.37 3.84 -6.81
CA LYS A 56 6.81 3.81 -8.21
C LYS A 56 6.02 2.81 -9.02
N LYS A 57 5.94 3.06 -10.32
CA LYS A 57 5.32 2.13 -11.27
C LYS A 57 6.34 1.13 -11.78
N HIS A 58 5.96 -0.14 -11.79
CA HIS A 58 6.79 -1.21 -12.32
C HIS A 58 5.93 -2.27 -12.98
N SER A 59 6.09 -2.45 -14.30
CA SER A 59 5.41 -3.49 -15.09
C SER A 59 3.88 -3.56 -14.88
N GLY A 60 3.21 -2.41 -14.92
CA GLY A 60 1.75 -2.31 -14.72
C GLY A 60 1.28 -2.39 -13.27
N LYS A 61 2.18 -2.61 -12.31
CA LYS A 61 1.90 -2.60 -10.87
C LYS A 61 2.49 -1.36 -10.21
N ILE A 62 2.08 -1.11 -8.98
CA ILE A 62 2.63 -0.08 -8.12
C ILE A 62 3.47 -0.74 -7.05
N VAL A 63 4.66 -0.22 -6.82
CA VAL A 63 5.44 -0.57 -5.65
C VAL A 63 5.25 0.53 -4.62
N PHE A 64 4.86 0.15 -3.42
CA PHE A 64 4.81 1.04 -2.26
C PHE A 64 5.99 0.73 -1.34
N LYS A 65 6.62 1.79 -0.85
CA LYS A 65 7.52 1.75 0.30
C LYS A 65 6.90 2.60 1.40
N PHE A 66 6.81 2.03 2.58
CA PHE A 66 6.33 2.71 3.79
C PHE A 66 7.50 3.00 4.72
N LYS A 67 7.39 4.07 5.49
CA LYS A 67 8.43 4.47 6.45
C LYS A 67 8.55 3.47 7.61
N GLU A 68 7.43 2.90 8.03
CA GLU A 68 7.33 1.99 9.17
C GLU A 68 7.77 0.56 8.82
N ILE A 69 7.64 0.16 7.55
CA ILE A 69 7.90 -1.22 7.11
C ILE A 69 9.27 -1.28 6.45
N ASN A 70 10.24 -1.87 7.12
CA ASN A 70 11.65 -1.80 6.70
C ASN A 70 12.29 -3.13 6.33
N ASP A 71 11.60 -4.23 6.55
CA ASP A 71 12.05 -5.57 6.16
C ASP A 71 11.00 -6.36 5.40
N ARG A 72 11.45 -7.45 4.78
CA ARG A 72 10.62 -8.34 3.97
C ARG A 72 9.51 -9.03 4.75
N ASP A 73 9.74 -9.36 6.01
CA ASP A 73 8.81 -10.13 6.82
C ASP A 73 7.62 -9.26 7.24
N GLU A 74 7.87 -8.01 7.62
CA GLU A 74 6.84 -7.00 7.84
C GLU A 74 6.04 -6.73 6.57
N ALA A 75 6.71 -6.53 5.42
CA ALA A 75 6.03 -6.34 4.14
C ALA A 75 5.16 -7.54 3.75
N ASN A 76 5.58 -8.76 4.08
CA ASN A 76 4.79 -9.97 3.83
C ASN A 76 3.51 -10.03 4.69
N ARG A 77 3.49 -9.41 5.87
CA ARG A 77 2.28 -9.35 6.70
C ARG A 77 1.18 -8.50 6.05
N LEU A 78 1.55 -7.56 5.18
CA LEU A 78 0.61 -6.72 4.42
C LEU A 78 0.04 -7.41 3.17
N ARG A 79 0.45 -8.65 2.88
CA ARG A 79 -0.05 -9.39 1.72
C ARG A 79 -1.57 -9.59 1.81
N ASN A 80 -2.24 -9.57 0.66
CA ASN A 80 -3.69 -9.72 0.53
C ASN A 80 -4.48 -8.67 1.32
N SER A 81 -3.95 -7.45 1.40
CA SER A 81 -4.57 -6.33 2.11
C SER A 81 -4.91 -5.21 1.14
N TYR A 82 -5.91 -4.39 1.48
CA TYR A 82 -6.27 -3.21 0.70
C TYR A 82 -5.53 -1.98 1.19
N ILE A 83 -5.17 -1.10 0.26
CA ILE A 83 -4.71 0.26 0.56
C ILE A 83 -5.90 1.17 0.35
N GLU A 84 -6.24 1.91 1.39
CA GLU A 84 -7.40 2.79 1.47
C GLU A 84 -6.97 4.22 1.82
N ILE A 85 -7.79 5.17 1.38
CA ILE A 85 -7.69 6.59 1.72
C ILE A 85 -9.06 7.11 2.14
N GLU A 86 -9.07 8.17 2.94
CA GLU A 86 -10.26 8.98 3.27
C GLU A 86 -10.60 9.98 2.15
#